data_AF-A0A6L6X5Q2-F1
#
_entry.id   AF-A0A6L6X5Q2-F1
#
_cell.length_a   1.000
_cell.length_b   1.000
_cell.length_c   1.000
_cell.angle_alpha   90.00
_cell.angle_beta   90.00
_cell.angle_gamma   90.00
#
_symmetry.space_group_name_H-M   'P 1'
#
loop_
_entity.id
_entity.type
_entity.pdbx_description
1 polymer ?
#
loop_
_entity_poly.entity_id
_entity_poly.type
_entity_poly.pdbx_seq_one_letter_code
_entity_poly.pdbx_strand_id
1 'polypeptide(L)'
;MVSHGDPQGGDDTTYKVTVRNVTGHTTVGRNNRVVGNIGTTTEAASEVTDVQLEALRREFAGVRELIENLDGVGEREKGAAVDRLEELEAAVTDDEPDVRTMGRVRAWFAEKLPDMLDTVTGLLLHPTIALLATAAGDEVAAGFGGLLESFGASSTSGEG
;
A
#
# COMPACT_ATOMS: atom_id res chain seq x y z
N MET A 1 -9.72 -47.72 -36.73
CA MET A 1 -9.79 -46.34 -37.25
C MET A 1 -11.10 -45.75 -36.79
N VAL A 2 -11.09 -44.81 -35.83
CA VAL A 2 -12.24 -43.94 -35.56
C VAL A 2 -11.74 -42.59 -35.05
N SER A 3 -12.20 -41.55 -35.74
CA SER A 3 -11.84 -40.14 -35.64
C SER A 3 -12.36 -39.49 -34.35
N HIS A 4 -11.62 -38.52 -33.82
CA HIS A 4 -12.11 -37.58 -32.81
C HIS A 4 -12.18 -36.19 -33.43
N GLY A 5 -13.38 -35.60 -33.42
CA GLY A 5 -13.63 -34.19 -33.71
C GLY A 5 -14.16 -33.52 -32.44
N ASP A 6 -13.54 -32.40 -32.09
CA ASP A 6 -14.04 -31.39 -31.14
C ASP A 6 -15.25 -30.65 -31.75
N PRO A 7 -16.21 -30.05 -30.98
CA PRO A 7 -16.01 -28.68 -30.47
C PRO A 7 -16.79 -28.21 -29.20
N GLN A 8 -16.18 -27.28 -28.45
CA GLN A 8 -16.69 -25.97 -27.91
C GLN A 8 -17.82 -25.80 -26.85
N GLY A 9 -17.60 -24.80 -25.95
CA GLY A 9 -18.60 -23.94 -25.26
C GLY A 9 -18.75 -24.21 -23.76
N GLY A 10 -18.66 -23.30 -22.78
CA GLY A 10 -18.68 -21.84 -22.77
C GLY A 10 -19.81 -21.35 -21.86
N ASP A 11 -19.62 -21.33 -20.53
CA ASP A 11 -20.55 -20.65 -19.60
C ASP A 11 -19.79 -19.92 -18.50
N ASP A 12 -19.90 -18.60 -18.60
CA ASP A 12 -19.51 -17.57 -17.65
C ASP A 12 -20.52 -17.59 -16.50
N THR A 13 -20.09 -17.94 -15.29
CA THR A 13 -20.86 -17.57 -14.10
C THR A 13 -19.89 -17.30 -12.97
N THR A 14 -19.33 -16.09 -13.03
CA THR A 14 -18.44 -15.53 -12.03
C THR A 14 -19.21 -15.30 -10.73
N TYR A 15 -18.91 -16.10 -9.70
CA TYR A 15 -19.29 -15.81 -8.32
C TYR A 15 -18.06 -15.94 -7.41
N LYS A 16 -17.71 -14.83 -6.75
CA LYS A 16 -16.73 -14.80 -5.64
C LYS A 16 -17.13 -13.62 -4.76
N VAL A 17 -18.05 -13.76 -3.81
CA VAL A 17 -17.94 -14.41 -2.48
C VAL A 17 -16.71 -13.93 -1.72
N THR A 18 -16.93 -12.89 -0.93
CA THR A 18 -16.04 -12.39 0.11
C THR A 18 -16.28 -13.21 1.36
N VAL A 19 -15.26 -13.93 1.85
CA VAL A 19 -15.32 -14.50 3.21
C VAL A 19 -13.96 -14.35 3.89
N ARG A 20 -13.99 -13.64 5.02
CA ARG A 20 -12.87 -13.38 5.92
C ARG A 20 -12.53 -14.63 6.72
N ASN A 21 -11.24 -14.95 6.77
CA ASN A 21 -10.53 -15.69 7.83
C ASN A 21 -10.79 -17.20 7.95
N VAL A 22 -10.00 -18.08 7.28
CA VAL A 22 -10.03 -19.54 7.58
C VAL A 22 -8.70 -20.26 7.30
N THR A 23 -8.16 -20.94 8.32
CA THR A 23 -6.91 -21.72 8.32
C THR A 23 -7.16 -23.15 7.82
N GLY A 24 -6.74 -23.45 6.59
CA GLY A 24 -6.76 -24.81 6.03
C GLY A 24 -7.09 -24.82 4.54
N HIS A 25 -6.08 -25.01 3.69
CA HIS A 25 -6.27 -25.09 2.25
C HIS A 25 -5.85 -26.48 1.73
N THR A 26 -6.83 -27.35 1.53
CA THR A 26 -6.71 -28.54 0.67
C THR A 26 -7.57 -28.28 -0.56
N THR A 27 -6.96 -27.86 -1.66
CA THR A 27 -7.66 -27.81 -2.95
C THR A 27 -7.71 -29.21 -3.55
N VAL A 28 -8.91 -29.76 -3.67
CA VAL A 28 -9.20 -30.89 -4.55
C VAL A 28 -10.12 -30.39 -5.67
N GLY A 29 -9.53 -30.11 -6.83
CA GLY A 29 -10.24 -29.66 -8.02
C GLY A 29 -9.31 -29.71 -9.22
N ARG A 30 -9.66 -30.52 -10.23
CA ARG A 30 -8.90 -30.60 -11.49
C ARG A 30 -9.10 -29.27 -12.23
N ASN A 31 -7.99 -28.60 -12.57
CA ASN A 31 -7.89 -27.25 -13.15
C ASN A 31 -7.98 -26.06 -12.19
N ASN A 32 -7.51 -26.18 -10.95
CA ASN A 32 -7.28 -24.99 -10.14
C ASN A 32 -5.96 -24.31 -10.57
N ARG A 33 -6.05 -23.18 -11.28
CA ARG A 33 -4.91 -22.27 -11.45
C ARG A 33 -4.80 -21.45 -10.18
N VAL A 34 -4.12 -22.03 -9.20
CA VAL A 34 -3.69 -21.34 -7.99
C VAL A 34 -2.61 -20.34 -8.41
N VAL A 35 -2.95 -19.06 -8.57
CA VAL A 35 -1.96 -17.97 -8.53
C VAL A 35 -1.58 -17.74 -7.06
N GLY A 36 -0.98 -18.76 -6.47
CA GLY A 36 -0.26 -18.63 -5.23
C GLY A 36 1.10 -18.08 -5.61
N ASN A 37 1.42 -16.87 -5.16
CA ASN A 37 2.78 -16.39 -5.19
C ASN A 37 3.58 -17.13 -4.10
N ILE A 38 3.72 -18.44 -4.27
CA ILE A 38 4.51 -19.33 -3.42
C ILE A 38 5.61 -19.88 -4.33
N GLY A 39 6.76 -19.21 -4.29
CA GLY A 39 8.06 -19.76 -4.63
C GLY A 39 8.27 -20.17 -6.08
N THR A 40 8.61 -19.21 -6.94
CA THR A 40 9.56 -19.46 -8.03
C THR A 40 10.62 -18.37 -8.01
N THR A 41 11.87 -18.77 -7.78
CA THR A 41 13.08 -18.03 -8.10
C THR A 41 12.92 -17.38 -9.48
N THR A 42 12.65 -16.08 -9.47
CA THR A 42 12.80 -15.20 -10.62
C THR A 42 13.59 -14.03 -10.09
N GLU A 43 14.86 -14.00 -10.47
CA GLU A 43 15.82 -12.92 -10.23
C GLU A 43 15.41 -11.63 -10.97
N ALA A 44 14.15 -11.19 -10.87
CA ALA A 44 13.63 -10.02 -11.61
C ALA A 44 12.35 -9.37 -11.04
N ALA A 45 12.13 -9.35 -9.72
CA ALA A 45 10.99 -8.62 -9.13
C ALA A 45 11.21 -8.07 -7.71
N SER A 46 12.46 -7.84 -7.29
CA SER A 46 12.77 -7.11 -6.04
C SER A 46 12.99 -5.62 -6.26
N GLU A 47 12.92 -5.16 -7.50
CA GLU A 47 13.08 -3.75 -7.84
C GLU A 47 11.69 -3.14 -8.01
N VAL A 48 11.44 -2.05 -7.28
CA VAL A 48 10.26 -1.22 -7.50
C VAL A 48 10.30 -0.73 -8.94
N THR A 49 9.33 -1.18 -9.73
CA THR A 49 9.26 -0.82 -11.14
C THR A 49 8.89 0.65 -11.29
N ASP A 50 9.35 1.31 -12.36
CA ASP A 50 8.99 2.71 -12.65
C ASP A 50 7.48 2.94 -12.63
N VAL A 51 6.70 1.94 -13.08
CA VAL A 51 5.23 1.96 -13.08
C VAL A 51 4.66 2.04 -11.65
N GLN A 52 5.27 1.37 -10.68
CA GLN A 52 4.85 1.43 -9.27
C GLN A 52 5.22 2.78 -8.63
N LEU A 53 6.40 3.32 -8.96
CA LEU A 53 6.82 4.66 -8.55
C LEU A 53 5.91 5.74 -9.15
N GLU A 54 5.53 5.63 -10.42
CA GLU A 54 4.57 6.53 -11.06
C GLU A 54 3.17 6.43 -10.45
N ALA A 55 2.73 5.23 -10.08
CA ALA A 55 1.46 5.03 -9.38
C ALA A 55 1.49 5.70 -7.99
N LEU A 56 2.58 5.50 -7.23
CA LEU A 56 2.77 6.14 -5.92
C LEU A 56 2.77 7.66 -6.05
N ARG A 57 3.55 8.22 -6.98
CA ARG A 57 3.56 9.67 -7.26
C ARG A 57 2.19 10.20 -7.64
N ARG A 58 1.38 9.41 -8.35
CA ARG A 58 0.00 9.81 -8.70
C ARG A 58 -0.89 9.86 -7.46
N GLU A 59 -0.71 8.97 -6.50
CA GLU A 59 -1.44 9.04 -5.23
C GLU A 59 -1.02 10.28 -4.42
N PHE A 60 0.28 10.56 -4.29
CA PHE A 60 0.77 11.81 -3.71
C PHE A 60 0.19 13.04 -4.42
N ALA A 61 0.15 13.01 -5.75
CA ALA A 61 -0.48 14.06 -6.56
C ALA A 61 -1.99 14.22 -6.30
N GLY A 62 -2.71 13.14 -5.99
CA GLY A 62 -4.11 13.21 -5.59
C GLY A 62 -4.28 13.82 -4.21
N VAL A 63 -3.38 13.51 -3.27
CA VAL A 63 -3.44 14.03 -1.90
C VAL A 63 -3.10 15.51 -1.84
N ARG A 64 -2.15 16.02 -2.64
CA ARG A 64 -1.93 17.48 -2.74
C ARG A 64 -3.18 18.20 -3.24
N GLU A 65 -3.88 17.65 -4.24
CA GLU A 65 -5.09 18.28 -4.79
C GLU A 65 -6.20 18.30 -3.76
N LEU A 66 -6.32 17.25 -2.95
CA LEU A 66 -7.22 17.23 -1.79
C LEU A 66 -6.85 18.33 -0.78
N ILE A 67 -5.58 18.49 -0.42
CA ILE A 67 -5.11 19.55 0.50
C ILE A 67 -5.45 20.94 -0.04
N GLU A 68 -5.20 21.19 -1.32
CA GLU A 68 -5.50 22.45 -1.98
C GLU A 68 -7.01 22.75 -1.97
N ASN A 69 -7.84 21.72 -2.13
CA ASN A 69 -9.30 21.82 -2.11
C ASN A 69 -9.93 21.72 -0.70
N LEU A 70 -9.15 21.57 0.38
CA LEU A 70 -9.71 21.52 1.73
C LEU A 70 -10.49 22.79 2.07
N ASP A 71 -11.77 22.65 2.38
CA ASP A 71 -12.59 23.73 2.88
C ASP A 71 -12.29 24.03 4.36
N GLY A 72 -12.26 25.30 4.74
CA GLY A 72 -12.07 25.72 6.14
C GLY A 72 -10.64 25.70 6.67
N VAL A 73 -9.66 25.30 5.85
CA VAL A 73 -8.21 25.36 6.17
C VAL A 73 -7.59 26.62 5.57
N GLY A 74 -6.78 27.34 6.35
CA GLY A 74 -6.10 28.55 5.87
C GLY A 74 -5.06 28.24 4.79
N GLU A 75 -4.83 29.18 3.86
CA GLU A 75 -3.82 29.03 2.79
C GLU A 75 -2.41 28.71 3.33
N ARG A 76 -2.07 29.25 4.52
CA ARG A 76 -0.81 28.95 5.20
C ARG A 76 -0.72 27.49 5.63
N GLU A 77 -1.79 26.94 6.21
CA GLU A 77 -1.81 25.52 6.62
C GLU A 77 -1.81 24.59 5.40
N LYS A 78 -2.53 24.95 4.33
CA LYS A 78 -2.47 24.21 3.06
C LYS A 78 -1.06 24.16 2.49
N GLY A 79 -0.38 25.31 2.41
CA GLY A 79 1.00 25.39 1.95
C GLY A 79 1.96 24.56 2.82
N ALA A 80 1.80 24.61 4.14
CA ALA A 80 2.59 23.79 5.05
C ALA A 80 2.29 22.29 4.88
N ALA A 81 1.05 21.90 4.60
CA ALA A 81 0.68 20.52 4.38
C ALA A 81 1.23 19.96 3.06
N VAL A 82 1.25 20.77 1.99
CA VAL A 82 1.90 20.41 0.73
C VAL A 82 3.41 20.21 0.95
N ASP A 83 4.08 21.14 1.62
CA ASP A 83 5.52 21.03 1.95
C ASP A 83 5.84 19.75 2.74
N ARG A 84 4.97 19.37 3.70
CA ARG A 84 5.12 18.11 4.43
C ARG A 84 4.82 16.87 3.61
N LEU A 85 3.90 16.97 2.66
CA LEU A 85 3.62 15.88 1.74
C LEU A 85 4.80 15.66 0.78
N GLU A 86 5.45 16.73 0.33
CA GLU A 86 6.68 16.66 -0.48
C GLU A 86 7.85 16.09 0.34
N GLU A 87 8.01 16.50 1.61
CA GLU A 87 8.98 15.90 2.53
C GLU A 87 8.73 14.40 2.70
N LEU A 88 7.47 13.97 2.78
CA LEU A 88 7.10 12.56 2.86
C LEU A 88 7.40 11.81 1.56
N GLU A 89 7.07 12.37 0.40
CA GLU A 89 7.38 11.77 -0.89
C GLU A 89 8.89 11.56 -1.06
N ALA A 90 9.70 12.55 -0.70
CA ALA A 90 11.15 12.41 -0.71
C ALA A 90 11.61 11.32 0.27
N ALA A 91 11.12 11.32 1.51
CA ALA A 91 11.49 10.32 2.51
C ALA A 91 11.14 8.88 2.12
N VAL A 92 10.11 8.66 1.28
CA VAL A 92 9.73 7.32 0.82
C VAL A 92 10.44 6.92 -0.48
N THR A 93 10.82 7.87 -1.33
CA THR A 93 11.44 7.61 -2.65
C THR A 93 12.95 7.74 -2.68
N ASP A 94 13.58 8.14 -1.57
CA ASP A 94 15.03 8.12 -1.42
C ASP A 94 15.61 6.69 -1.45
N ASP A 95 16.91 6.58 -1.71
CA ASP A 95 17.63 5.29 -1.76
C ASP A 95 17.57 4.58 -0.39
N GLU A 96 17.59 5.36 0.68
CA GLU A 96 17.32 4.89 2.05
C GLU A 96 16.04 5.55 2.59
N PRO A 97 14.90 4.84 2.62
CA PRO A 97 13.64 5.37 3.11
C PRO A 97 13.73 5.82 4.58
N ASP A 98 13.52 7.10 4.85
CA ASP A 98 13.63 7.67 6.20
C ASP A 98 12.32 7.50 6.98
N VAL A 99 12.18 6.33 7.61
CA VAL A 99 11.01 5.95 8.42
C VAL A 99 10.74 6.95 9.55
N ARG A 100 11.78 7.60 10.08
CA ARG A 100 11.65 8.58 11.16
C ARG A 100 10.95 9.85 10.68
N THR A 101 11.27 10.29 9.47
CA THR A 101 10.65 11.43 8.80
C THR A 101 9.22 11.11 8.42
N MET A 102 8.95 9.90 7.90
CA MET A 102 7.58 9.41 7.66
C MET A 102 6.70 9.54 8.91
N GLY A 103 7.20 9.05 10.06
CA GLY A 103 6.48 9.15 11.33
C GLY A 103 6.29 10.59 11.81
N ARG A 104 7.31 11.46 11.62
CA ARG A 104 7.23 12.88 11.99
C ARG A 104 6.21 13.63 11.16
N VAL A 105 6.19 13.42 9.84
CA VAL A 105 5.22 14.04 8.94
C VAL A 105 3.81 13.60 9.33
N ARG A 106 3.58 12.30 9.55
CA ARG A 106 2.27 11.82 10.00
C ARG A 106 1.84 12.45 11.33
N ALA A 107 2.74 12.55 12.32
CA ALA A 107 2.44 13.19 13.59
C ALA A 107 2.07 14.68 13.42
N TRP A 108 2.70 15.37 12.48
CA TRP A 108 2.34 16.74 12.13
C TRP A 108 0.93 16.82 11.54
N PHE A 109 0.56 15.92 10.62
CA PHE A 109 -0.81 15.85 10.09
C PHE A 109 -1.82 15.53 11.19
N ALA A 110 -1.50 14.62 12.12
CA ALA A 110 -2.38 14.32 13.25
C ALA A 110 -2.64 15.56 14.14
N GLU A 111 -1.65 16.43 14.32
CA GLU A 111 -1.78 17.64 15.14
C GLU A 111 -2.45 18.81 14.40
N LYS A 112 -2.10 19.02 13.12
CA LYS A 112 -2.52 20.21 12.36
C LYS A 112 -3.74 19.97 11.48
N LEU A 113 -3.82 18.81 10.84
CA LEU A 113 -4.85 18.48 9.86
C LEU A 113 -5.34 17.04 10.07
N PRO A 114 -6.03 16.77 11.21
CA PRO A 114 -6.48 15.43 11.53
C PRO A 114 -7.44 14.84 10.48
N ASP A 115 -8.14 15.69 9.72
CA ASP A 115 -8.99 15.30 8.60
C ASP A 115 -8.22 14.58 7.48
N MET A 116 -6.95 14.97 7.27
CA MET A 116 -6.06 14.36 6.27
C MET A 116 -5.22 13.20 6.83
N LEU A 117 -5.27 12.96 8.15
CA LEU A 117 -4.43 11.95 8.79
C LEU A 117 -4.69 10.55 8.22
N ASP A 118 -5.97 10.23 7.96
CA ASP A 118 -6.36 8.92 7.42
C ASP A 118 -5.81 8.75 5.99
N THR A 119 -5.93 9.79 5.16
CA THR A 119 -5.39 9.81 3.80
C THR A 119 -3.86 9.64 3.78
N VAL A 120 -3.14 10.37 4.64
CA VAL A 120 -1.67 10.27 4.76
C VAL A 120 -1.25 8.91 5.33
N THR A 121 -2.02 8.36 6.27
CA THR A 121 -1.78 7.01 6.80
C THR A 121 -2.02 5.95 5.73
N GLY A 122 -3.04 6.13 4.87
CA GLY A 122 -3.30 5.28 3.71
C GLY A 122 -2.16 5.26 2.70
N LEU A 123 -1.55 6.41 2.41
CA LEU A 123 -0.32 6.51 1.62
C LEU A 123 0.81 5.70 2.25
N LEU A 124 1.04 5.84 3.56
CA LEU A 124 2.07 5.08 4.29
C LEU A 124 1.80 3.58 4.32
N LEU A 125 0.56 3.13 4.13
CA LEU A 125 0.21 1.71 4.04
C LEU A 125 0.32 1.16 2.61
N HIS A 126 0.75 1.99 1.63
CA HIS A 126 0.82 1.58 0.25
C HIS A 126 1.88 0.48 0.04
N PRO A 127 1.56 -0.62 -0.68
CA PRO A 127 2.47 -1.76 -0.83
C PRO A 127 3.80 -1.39 -1.48
N THR A 128 3.84 -0.35 -2.33
CA THR A 128 5.09 0.12 -2.92
C THR A 128 6.07 0.66 -1.88
N ILE A 129 5.59 1.33 -0.82
CA ILE A 129 6.47 1.85 0.23
C ILE A 129 7.06 0.69 1.06
N ALA A 130 6.24 -0.33 1.34
CA ALA A 130 6.72 -1.53 2.02
C ALA A 130 7.80 -2.26 1.19
N LEU A 131 7.65 -2.29 -0.14
CA LEU A 131 8.65 -2.83 -1.07
C LEU A 131 9.93 -1.98 -1.09
N LEU A 132 9.82 -0.64 -1.10
CA LEU A 132 10.97 0.27 -1.01
C LEU A 132 11.73 0.06 0.30
N ALA A 133 11.03 -0.01 1.44
CA ALA A 133 11.65 -0.29 2.73
C ALA A 133 12.35 -1.66 2.78
N THR A 134 11.74 -2.69 2.18
CA THR A 134 12.37 -4.02 2.02
C THR A 134 13.61 -3.98 1.12
N ALA A 135 13.56 -3.22 0.02
CA ALA A 135 14.67 -3.11 -0.92
C ALA A 135 15.87 -2.37 -0.32
N ALA A 136 15.61 -1.38 0.55
CA ALA A 136 16.65 -0.61 1.23
C ALA A 136 17.37 -1.39 2.35
N GLY A 137 16.70 -2.35 2.99
CA GLY A 137 17.32 -3.27 3.92
C GLY A 137 16.43 -3.71 5.08
N ASP A 138 16.85 -4.78 5.77
CA ASP A 138 16.09 -5.39 6.87
C ASP A 138 15.89 -4.42 8.06
N GLU A 139 16.87 -3.56 8.34
CA GLU A 139 16.77 -2.53 9.40
C GLU A 139 15.69 -1.49 9.08
N VAL A 140 15.64 -1.01 7.84
CA VAL A 140 14.63 -0.04 7.37
C VAL A 140 13.25 -0.70 7.33
N ALA A 141 13.15 -1.93 6.82
CA ALA A 141 11.92 -2.71 6.79
C ALA A 141 11.37 -2.98 8.20
N ALA A 142 12.23 -3.32 9.16
CA ALA A 142 11.85 -3.52 10.55
C ALA A 142 11.38 -2.21 11.20
N GLY A 143 12.09 -1.11 10.95
CA GLY A 143 11.69 0.22 11.40
C GLY A 143 10.32 0.62 10.86
N PHE A 144 10.09 0.39 9.56
CA PHE A 144 8.82 0.67 8.89
C PHE A 144 7.69 -0.21 9.43
N GLY A 145 7.94 -1.50 9.66
CA GLY A 145 7.00 -2.40 10.32
C GLY A 145 6.60 -1.91 11.72
N GLY A 146 7.58 -1.47 12.52
CA GLY A 146 7.34 -0.87 13.84
C GLY A 146 6.54 0.43 13.76
N LEU A 147 6.77 1.25 12.73
CA LEU A 147 5.97 2.44 12.45
C LEU A 147 4.51 2.06 12.14
N LEU A 148 4.26 1.05 11.30
CA LEU A 148 2.90 0.58 11.00
C LEU A 148 2.20 -0.02 12.23
N GLU A 149 2.91 -0.78 13.05
CA GLU A 149 2.39 -1.27 14.34
C GLU A 149 1.99 -0.13 15.27
N SER A 150 2.75 0.98 15.28
CA SER A 150 2.38 2.16 16.06
C SER A 150 1.04 2.78 15.63
N PHE A 151 0.66 2.63 14.36
CA PHE A 151 -0.62 3.11 13.85
C PHE A 151 -1.77 2.20 14.31
N GLY A 152 -1.56 0.88 14.28
CA GLY A 152 -2.52 -0.11 14.76
C GLY A 152 -2.71 -0.06 16.28
N ALA A 153 -1.63 0.17 17.03
CA ALA A 153 -1.65 0.27 18.49
C ALA A 153 -2.50 1.46 19.00
N SER A 154 -2.49 2.59 18.28
CA SER A 154 -3.37 3.73 18.61
C SER A 154 -4.86 3.46 18.35
N SER A 155 -5.21 2.42 17.59
CA SER A 155 -6.60 2.05 17.30
C SER A 155 -7.20 1.08 18.34
N THR A 156 -6.37 0.52 19.23
CA THR A 156 -6.77 -0.45 20.27
C THR A 156 -6.62 0.10 21.70
N SER A 157 -6.41 1.41 21.87
CA SER A 157 -6.41 2.07 23.18
C SER A 157 -7.66 2.94 23.30
N GLY A 158 -8.80 2.28 23.46
CA GLY A 158 -10.13 2.91 23.48
C GLY A 158 -11.22 1.96 23.96
N GLU A 159 -10.89 0.98 24.80
CA GLU A 159 -11.86 0.27 25.65
C GLU A 159 -11.22 0.08 27.02
N GLY A 160 -11.81 0.69 28.05
CA GLY A 160 -11.38 0.65 29.44
C GLY A 160 -12.15 1.63 30.30
#